data_AF-A0A938K1E9-F1
#
_entry.id   AF-A0A938K1E9-F1
#
_cell.length_a   1.000
_cell.length_b   1.000
_cell.length_c   1.000
_cell.angle_alpha   90.00
_cell.angle_beta   90.00
_cell.angle_gamma   90.00
#
_symmetry.space_group_name_H-M   'P 1'
#
loop_
_entity.id
_entity.type
_entity.pdbx_description
1 polymer ?
#
loop_
_entity_poly.entity_id
_entity_poly.type
_entity_poly.pdbx_seq_one_letter_code
_entity_poly.pdbx_strand_id
1 'polypeptide(L)'
;AVVQFRAPGDFHNLGNNEVHLDARTGEVLRVDRWREASFGQKAAACLGPTHAGEFGGTPVKLIWAGLGLILPVLFASGAWMWWKRVLRPKLRRAPLRAQAVGKA
;
A
#
# COMPACT_ATOMS: atom_id res chain seq x y z
N ALA A 1 -2.30 -5.81 26.53
CA ALA A 1 -3.06 -4.88 25.66
C ALA A 1 -2.20 -3.66 25.34
N VAL A 2 -2.44 -3.01 24.21
CA VAL A 2 -1.76 -1.77 23.82
C VAL A 2 -2.79 -0.64 23.84
N VAL A 3 -2.44 0.47 24.48
CA VAL A 3 -3.24 1.69 24.49
C VAL A 3 -2.42 2.81 23.88
N GLN A 4 -2.98 3.46 22.86
CA GLN A 4 -2.38 4.60 22.19
C GLN A 4 -3.29 5.82 22.38
N PHE A 5 -2.69 6.95 22.73
CA PHE A 5 -3.41 8.21 22.93
C PHE A 5 -3.00 9.18 21.83
N ARG A 6 -3.99 9.72 21.12
CA ARG A 6 -3.78 10.73 20.08
C ARG A 6 -3.84 12.12 20.68
N ALA A 7 -2.74 12.85 20.58
CA ALA A 7 -2.67 14.27 20.92
C ALA A 7 -2.77 15.15 19.66
N PRO A 8 -3.26 16.41 19.77
CA PRO A 8 -3.16 17.38 18.69
C PRO A 8 -1.71 17.57 18.26
N GLY A 9 -1.42 17.36 16.96
CA GLY A 9 -0.06 17.43 16.41
C GLY A 9 0.63 16.07 16.25
N ASP A 10 -0.01 14.96 16.62
CA ASP A 10 0.52 13.63 16.31
C ASP A 10 0.45 13.31 14.80
N PHE A 11 1.52 12.69 14.30
CA PHE A 11 1.69 12.33 12.89
C PHE A 11 0.99 11.01 12.55
N HIS A 12 0.82 10.14 13.56
CA HIS A 12 0.10 8.88 13.44
C HIS A 12 -1.36 9.07 13.86
N ASN A 13 -2.30 8.44 13.14
CA ASN A 13 -3.72 8.53 13.44
C ASN A 13 -4.13 7.91 14.77
N LEU A 14 -3.30 7.01 15.30
CA LEU A 14 -3.50 6.36 16.59
C LEU A 14 -2.79 7.11 17.75
N GLY A 15 -1.92 8.07 17.43
CA GLY A 15 -1.05 8.75 18.38
C GLY A 15 0.39 8.26 18.33
N ASN A 16 1.33 9.11 18.76
CA ASN A 16 2.77 8.81 18.68
C ASN A 16 3.34 8.17 19.97
N ASN A 17 2.51 7.99 21.00
CA ASN A 17 2.92 7.41 22.28
C ASN A 17 2.10 6.15 22.57
N GLU A 18 2.78 5.15 23.11
CA GLU A 18 2.20 3.83 23.34
C GLU A 18 2.41 3.37 24.78
N VAL A 19 1.37 2.83 25.38
CA VAL A 19 1.42 2.20 26.71
C VAL A 19 1.06 0.73 26.55
N HIS A 20 2.00 -0.14 26.92
CA HIS A 20 1.80 -1.58 26.94
C HIS A 20 1.38 -2.00 28.34
N LEU A 21 0.23 -2.66 28.41
CA LEU A 21 -0.36 -3.17 29.64
C LEU A 21 -0.38 -4.70 29.62
N ASP A 22 -0.21 -5.32 30.77
CA ASP A 22 -0.54 -6.73 30.96
C ASP A 22 -2.04 -6.93 30.71
N ALA A 23 -2.38 -7.91 29.87
CA ALA A 23 -3.77 -8.11 29.45
C ALA A 23 -4.67 -8.69 30.55
N ARG A 24 -4.09 -9.32 31.58
CA ARG A 24 -4.81 -10.01 32.66
C ARG A 24 -4.83 -9.20 33.95
N THR A 25 -3.76 -8.50 34.29
CA THR A 25 -3.65 -7.72 35.55
C THR A 25 -3.84 -6.22 35.34
N GLY A 26 -3.65 -5.70 34.11
CA GLY A 26 -3.68 -4.27 33.83
C GLY A 26 -2.41 -3.52 34.25
N GLU A 27 -1.36 -4.23 34.68
CA GLU A 27 -0.08 -3.63 35.06
C GLU A 27 0.63 -2.98 33.85
N VAL A 28 1.29 -1.84 34.06
CA VAL A 28 2.06 -1.17 33.00
C VAL A 28 3.38 -1.89 32.77
N LEU A 29 3.53 -2.50 31.61
CA LEU A 29 4.74 -3.21 31.20
C LEU A 29 5.77 -2.29 30.55
N ARG A 30 5.30 -1.35 29.70
CA ARG A 30 6.17 -0.45 28.94
C ARG A 30 5.45 0.83 28.56
N VAL A 31 6.18 1.94 28.54
CA VAL A 31 5.71 3.23 28.02
C VAL A 31 6.69 3.70 26.96
N ASP A 32 6.27 3.71 25.69
CA ASP A 32 7.06 4.23 24.58
C ASP A 32 6.61 5.66 24.27
N ARG A 33 7.51 6.61 24.50
CA ARG A 33 7.26 8.02 24.19
C ARG A 33 8.01 8.44 22.95
N TRP A 34 7.32 9.15 22.05
CA TRP A 34 7.92 9.67 20.83
C TRP A 34 9.17 10.51 21.07
N ARG A 35 9.16 11.31 22.13
CA ARG A 35 10.27 12.21 22.46
C ARG A 35 11.54 11.44 22.83
N GLU A 36 11.37 10.31 23.50
CA GLU A 36 12.46 9.45 24.02
C GLU A 36 12.89 8.37 23.00
N ALA A 37 12.11 8.17 21.94
CA ALA A 37 12.43 7.20 20.90
C ALA A 37 13.76 7.51 20.18
N SER A 38 14.56 6.47 19.97
CA SER A 38 15.78 6.52 19.16
C SER A 38 15.47 6.86 17.70
N PHE A 39 16.48 7.28 16.95
CA PHE A 39 16.32 7.58 15.53
C PHE A 39 15.75 6.39 14.73
N GLY A 40 16.22 5.17 14.99
CA GLY A 40 15.72 3.97 14.30
C GLY A 40 14.25 3.70 14.59
N GLN A 41 13.82 3.87 15.84
CA GLN A 41 12.40 3.75 16.22
C GLN A 41 11.53 4.82 15.54
N LYS A 42 12.02 6.06 15.48
CA LYS A 42 11.33 7.15 14.78
C LYS A 42 11.20 6.88 13.28
N ALA A 43 12.29 6.44 12.65
CA ALA A 43 12.29 6.08 11.24
C ALA A 43 11.28 4.97 10.93
N ALA A 44 11.28 3.90 11.75
CA ALA A 44 10.34 2.79 11.60
C ALA A 44 8.88 3.24 11.79
N ALA A 45 8.61 4.07 12.80
CA ALA A 45 7.26 4.58 13.07
C ALA A 45 6.71 5.48 11.96
N CYS A 46 7.58 6.18 11.21
CA CYS A 46 7.18 6.99 10.06
C CYS A 46 6.74 6.15 8.85
N LEU A 47 7.19 4.90 8.72
CA LEU A 47 6.88 4.06 7.55
C LEU A 47 5.38 3.84 7.38
N GLY A 48 4.65 3.58 8.47
CA GLY A 48 3.21 3.34 8.44
C GLY A 48 2.42 4.56 7.89
N PRO A 49 2.52 5.74 8.52
CA PRO A 49 1.84 6.94 8.06
C PRO A 49 2.24 7.35 6.66
N THR A 50 3.52 7.21 6.30
CA THR A 50 3.99 7.52 4.95
C THR A 50 3.45 6.53 3.93
N HIS A 51 3.36 5.25 4.25
CA HIS A 51 2.76 4.25 3.36
C HIS A 51 1.26 4.54 3.12
N ALA A 52 0.52 4.87 4.17
CA ALA A 52 -0.90 5.17 4.09
C ALA A 52 -1.23 6.61 3.62
N GLY A 53 -0.23 7.50 3.51
CA GLY A 53 -0.42 8.90 3.12
C GLY A 53 -1.06 9.76 4.22
N GLU A 54 -0.95 9.37 5.48
CA GLU A 54 -1.69 9.97 6.60
C GLU A 54 -1.00 11.18 7.25
N PHE A 55 0.28 11.42 6.93
CA PHE A 55 1.14 12.38 7.62
C PHE A 55 0.90 13.87 7.28
N GLY A 56 0.10 14.18 6.26
CA GLY A 56 -0.13 15.56 5.81
C GLY A 56 -1.59 15.93 5.58
N GLY A 57 -2.50 15.20 6.24
CA GLY A 57 -3.94 15.44 6.14
C GLY A 57 -4.51 15.19 4.75
N THR A 58 -5.66 15.81 4.46
CA THR A 58 -6.42 15.58 3.22
C THR A 58 -5.65 15.90 1.93
N PRO A 59 -4.88 17.01 1.83
CA PRO A 59 -4.14 17.32 0.60
C PRO A 59 -3.12 16.25 0.23
N VAL A 60 -2.34 15.77 1.20
CA VAL A 60 -1.35 14.69 0.98
C VAL A 60 -2.04 13.38 0.62
N LYS A 61 -3.16 13.05 1.27
CA LYS A 61 -3.96 11.86 0.93
C LYS A 61 -4.43 11.86 -0.53
N LEU A 62 -4.85 13.01 -1.06
CA LEU A 62 -5.27 13.12 -2.46
C LEU A 62 -4.10 12.90 -3.43
N ILE A 63 -2.94 13.47 -3.15
CA ILE A 63 -1.72 13.24 -3.94
C ILE A 63 -1.33 11.76 -3.90
N TRP A 64 -1.36 11.13 -2.72
CA TRP A 64 -1.06 9.70 -2.55
C TRP A 64 -2.01 8.80 -3.32
N ALA A 65 -3.31 9.11 -3.29
CA ALA A 65 -4.30 8.39 -4.08
C ALA A 65 -4.01 8.50 -5.59
N GLY A 66 -3.66 9.71 -6.06
CA GLY A 66 -3.26 9.93 -7.46
C GLY A 66 -2.02 9.13 -7.86
N LEU A 67 -0.98 9.12 -7.02
CA LEU A 67 0.23 8.32 -7.24
C LEU A 67 -0.07 6.81 -7.26
N GLY A 68 -0.94 6.35 -6.36
CA GLY A 68 -1.37 4.96 -6.29
C GLY A 68 -2.09 4.49 -7.57
N LEU A 69 -2.80 5.40 -8.26
CA LEU A 69 -3.49 5.09 -9.52
C LEU A 69 -2.55 4.92 -10.71
N ILE A 70 -1.28 5.32 -10.62
CA ILE A 70 -0.32 5.16 -11.71
C ILE A 70 -0.10 3.67 -12.03
N LEU A 71 0.02 2.81 -11.02
CA LEU A 71 0.25 1.37 -11.21
C LEU A 71 -0.89 0.67 -11.98
N PRO A 72 -2.18 0.80 -11.60
CA PRO A 72 -3.26 0.17 -12.36
C PRO A 72 -3.40 0.76 -13.77
N VAL A 73 -3.12 2.06 -13.97
CA VAL A 73 -3.09 2.66 -15.31
C VAL A 73 -1.98 2.03 -16.17
N LEU A 74 -0.78 1.87 -15.62
CA LEU A 74 0.33 1.19 -16.30
C LEU A 74 -0.02 -0.27 -16.60
N PHE A 75 -0.62 -0.99 -15.65
CA PHE A 75 -1.07 -2.36 -15.86
C PHE A 75 -2.12 -2.45 -16.98
N ALA A 76 -3.16 -1.60 -16.95
CA ALA A 76 -4.22 -1.58 -17.95
C ALA A 76 -3.68 -1.25 -19.35
N SER A 77 -2.78 -0.28 -19.46
CA SER A 77 -2.13 0.08 -20.72
C SER A 77 -1.25 -1.05 -21.26
N GLY A 78 -0.47 -1.72 -20.41
CA GLY A 78 0.32 -2.89 -20.77
C GLY A 78 -0.55 -4.07 -21.23
N ALA A 79 -1.62 -4.36 -20.48
CA ALA A 79 -2.59 -5.40 -20.83
C ALA A 79 -3.28 -5.10 -22.17
N TRP A 80 -3.64 -3.84 -22.41
CA TRP A 80 -4.22 -3.38 -23.67
C TRP A 80 -3.27 -3.55 -24.86
N MET A 81 -2.00 -3.19 -24.68
CA MET A 81 -0.96 -3.41 -25.69
C MET A 81 -0.75 -4.89 -25.97
N TRP A 82 -0.66 -5.71 -24.94
CA TRP A 82 -0.50 -7.17 -25.06
C TRP A 82 -1.68 -7.81 -25.81
N TRP A 83 -2.91 -7.41 -25.47
CA TRP A 83 -4.11 -7.89 -26.15
C TRP A 83 -4.07 -7.59 -27.65
N LYS A 84 -3.77 -6.34 -28.03
CA LYS A 84 -3.75 -5.93 -29.43
C LYS A 84 -2.60 -6.53 -30.23
N ARG A 85 -1.41 -6.66 -29.63
CA ARG A 85 -0.19 -7.08 -30.35
C ARG A 85 0.04 -8.59 -30.34
N VAL A 86 -0.38 -9.30 -29.28
CA VAL A 86 -0.08 -10.72 -29.10
C VAL A 86 -1.33 -11.58 -29.25
N LEU A 87 -2.38 -11.28 -28.47
CA LEU A 87 -3.52 -12.18 -28.38
C LEU A 87 -4.42 -12.10 -29.63
N ARG A 88 -4.76 -10.88 -30.07
CA ARG A 88 -5.64 -10.66 -31.23
C ARG A 88 -5.09 -11.27 -32.53
N PRO A 89 -3.79 -11.15 -32.88
CA PRO A 89 -3.25 -11.81 -34.07
C PRO A 89 -3.20 -13.33 -33.97
N LYS A 90 -2.89 -13.90 -32.78
CA LYS A 90 -2.88 -15.36 -32.57
C LYS A 90 -4.27 -15.97 -32.74
N LEU A 91 -5.29 -15.33 -32.17
CA LEU A 91 -6.69 -15.75 -32.31
C LEU A 91 -7.17 -15.70 -33.77
N ARG A 92 -6.76 -14.67 -34.54
CA ARG A 92 -7.09 -14.57 -35.98
C ARG A 92 -6.34 -15.59 -36.85
N ARG A 93 -5.14 -16.02 -36.46
CA ARG A 93 -4.33 -17.01 -37.20
C ARG A 93 -4.69 -18.46 -36.88
N ALA A 94 -5.31 -18.74 -35.73
CA ALA A 94 -5.71 -20.08 -35.32
C ALA A 94 -6.65 -20.81 -36.32
N PRO A 95 -7.72 -20.20 -36.85
CA PRO A 95 -8.62 -20.90 -37.79
C PRO A 95 -7.99 -21.14 -39.18
N LEU A 96 -7.08 -20.27 -39.63
CA LEU A 96 -6.41 -20.42 -40.95
C LEU A 96 -5.43 -21.60 -40.96
N ARG A 97 -4.74 -21.84 -39.85
CA ARG A 97 -3.77 -22.94 -39.73
C ARG A 97 -4.47 -24.31 -39.64
N ALA A 98 -5.62 -24.38 -38.99
CA ALA A 98 -6.43 -25.60 -38.89
C ALA A 98 -6.98 -26.05 -40.26
N GLN A 99 -7.41 -25.11 -41.10
CA GLN A 99 -7.90 -25.42 -42.46
C GLN A 99 -6.79 -25.82 -43.44
N ALA A 100 -5.56 -25.33 -43.25
CA ALA A 100 -4.43 -25.67 -44.11
C ALA A 100 -3.89 -27.10 -43.89
N VAL A 101 -4.01 -27.62 -42.66
CA VAL A 101 -3.55 -28.99 -42.32
C VAL A 101 -4.55 -30.06 -42.77
N GLY A 102 -5.85 -29.77 -42.79
CA GLY A 102 -6.88 -30.74 -43.21
C GLY A 102 -7.08 -30.89 -44.72
N LYS A 103 -6.32 -30.15 -45.54
CA LYS A 103 -6.39 -30.20 -47.02
C LYS A 103 -5.14 -30.80 -47.67
N ALA A 104 -4.17 -31.26 -46.88
CA ALA A 104 -3.00 -32.01 -47.35
C ALA A 104 -3.22 -33.51 -47.09
#